data_AF-A0A2E5YCD7-F1
#
_entry.id   AF-A0A2E5YCD7-F1
#
_cell.length_a   1.000
_cell.length_b   1.000
_cell.length_c   1.000
_cell.angle_alpha   90.00
_cell.angle_beta   90.00
_cell.angle_gamma   90.00
#
_symmetry.space_group_name_H-M   'P 1'
#
loop_
_entity.id
_entity.type
_entity.pdbx_description
1 polymer ?
#
loop_
_entity_poly.entity_id
_entity_poly.type
_entity_poly.pdbx_seq_one_letter_code
_entity_poly.pdbx_strand_id
1 'polypeptide(L)'
;MVATWGALGLLDIFWVAVIFAVSTTPFFSAVRNKTSIALAMVLSLLLVHFVQFTLYTIDHSAFDYDPIDLFSIIPNVYSDPNQVHRLVTSAWLHADFLHVLGNILVISLAGVPLEQRLGPKRWLAVYSLGFIGGNLAWIASHPNSNVPAIGASGAAFGILGAYMACWPEDRIEFPLIFLIRAWPVWLIAFVRLGLEIFQIYSIQSGTSGETNIAHMAHVGGFFLAYIPARLIARGAPSPIDLSGPMDGKSLAEEIRIQTMSRMGELNDDPWESSGKPLDGRARWILTKLREEGDEIETRRAWLEELSENTICPVCDGEVVTIDDRGVCRIACSLSSKHINWP
;
A
#
# COMPACT_ATOMS: atom_id res chain seq x y z
N MET A 1 28.32 -22.35 10.94
CA MET A 1 27.34 -22.37 12.04
C MET A 1 26.34 -21.26 11.78
N VAL A 2 25.07 -21.43 12.15
CA VAL A 2 24.06 -20.38 12.00
C VAL A 2 24.35 -19.30 13.03
N ALA A 3 24.43 -18.04 12.62
CA ALA A 3 24.67 -16.93 13.56
C ALA A 3 23.54 -16.88 14.61
N THR A 4 23.94 -16.70 15.87
CA THR A 4 23.01 -16.60 17.00
C THR A 4 23.24 -15.30 17.75
N TRP A 5 22.19 -14.76 18.37
CA TRP A 5 22.24 -13.55 19.18
C TRP A 5 23.30 -13.62 20.30
N GLY A 6 23.55 -14.81 20.86
CA GLY A 6 24.51 -15.01 21.92
C GLY A 6 25.99 -14.96 21.49
N ALA A 7 26.26 -14.99 20.18
CA ALA A 7 27.62 -14.92 19.64
C ALA A 7 28.06 -13.48 19.31
N LEU A 8 27.16 -12.50 19.43
CA LEU A 8 27.42 -11.12 19.03
C LEU A 8 28.27 -10.37 20.07
N GLY A 9 29.33 -9.72 19.61
CA GLY A 9 30.13 -8.77 20.38
C GLY A 9 29.45 -7.40 20.50
N LEU A 10 30.03 -6.51 21.31
CA LEU A 10 29.51 -5.14 21.49
C LEU A 10 29.47 -4.34 20.18
N LEU A 11 30.44 -4.53 19.29
CA LEU A 11 30.49 -3.85 18.00
C LEU A 11 29.40 -4.37 17.06
N ASP A 12 29.13 -5.67 17.06
CA ASP A 12 28.06 -6.27 16.26
C ASP A 12 26.69 -5.75 16.72
N ILE A 13 26.48 -5.66 18.04
CA ILE A 13 25.26 -5.08 18.64
C ILE A 13 25.08 -3.62 18.21
N PHE A 14 26.16 -2.84 18.15
CA PHE A 14 26.12 -1.47 17.63
C PHE A 14 25.63 -1.45 16.17
N TRP A 15 26.16 -2.32 15.30
CA TRP A 15 25.73 -2.39 13.90
C TRP A 15 24.29 -2.90 13.73
N VAL A 16 23.86 -3.85 14.55
CA VAL A 16 22.45 -4.25 14.64
C VAL A 16 21.57 -3.05 14.98
N ALA A 17 21.96 -2.22 15.95
CA ALA A 17 21.22 -1.02 16.32
C ALA A 17 21.20 0.02 15.19
N VAL A 18 22.31 0.20 14.45
CA VAL A 18 22.38 1.07 13.27
C VAL A 18 21.42 0.57 12.18
N ILE A 19 21.46 -0.72 11.83
CA ILE A 19 20.57 -1.33 10.83
C ILE A 19 19.11 -1.13 11.23
N PHE A 20 18.78 -1.40 12.50
CA PHE A 20 17.43 -1.19 13.01
C PHE A 20 17.00 0.28 12.86
N ALA A 21 17.84 1.23 13.31
CA ALA A 21 17.54 2.65 13.23
C ALA A 21 17.31 3.12 11.79
N VAL A 22 18.17 2.75 10.85
CA VAL A 22 18.02 3.18 9.45
C VAL A 22 16.87 2.47 8.74
N SER A 23 16.52 1.25 9.16
CA SER A 23 15.35 0.53 8.63
C SER A 23 14.03 1.18 9.07
N THR A 24 13.94 1.71 10.29
CA THR A 24 12.67 2.22 10.83
C THR A 24 12.47 3.73 10.67
N THR A 25 13.54 4.52 10.69
CA THR A 25 13.46 6.00 10.67
C THR A 25 12.67 6.57 9.48
N PRO A 26 12.81 6.05 8.24
CA PRO A 26 12.00 6.51 7.11
C PRO A 26 10.49 6.41 7.35
N PHE A 27 10.02 5.33 8.00
CA PHE A 27 8.60 5.14 8.30
C PHE A 27 8.10 6.11 9.36
N PHE A 28 8.89 6.36 10.41
CA PHE A 28 8.53 7.38 11.41
C PHE A 28 8.40 8.76 10.79
N SER A 29 9.33 9.12 9.91
CA SER A 29 9.25 10.37 9.14
C SER A 29 8.00 10.42 8.27
N ALA A 30 7.69 9.33 7.55
CA ALA A 30 6.54 9.27 6.66
C ALA A 30 5.20 9.38 7.40
N VAL A 31 5.05 8.67 8.52
CA VAL A 31 3.85 8.76 9.36
C VAL A 31 3.70 10.16 9.95
N ARG A 32 4.78 10.75 10.47
CA ARG A 32 4.75 12.10 11.06
C ARG A 32 4.38 13.18 10.03
N ASN A 33 4.94 13.08 8.84
CA ASN A 33 4.78 14.08 7.78
C ASN A 33 3.64 13.73 6.80
N LYS A 34 2.90 12.65 7.03
CA LYS A 34 1.84 12.12 6.15
C LYS A 34 2.29 11.93 4.69
N THR A 35 3.51 11.43 4.50
CA THR A 35 4.07 11.11 3.17
C THR A 35 3.96 9.61 2.85
N SER A 36 4.31 9.24 1.62
CA SER A 36 4.20 7.86 1.11
C SER A 36 5.03 6.86 1.91
N ILE A 37 4.37 5.78 2.33
CA ILE A 37 4.97 4.61 2.99
C ILE A 37 5.75 3.76 1.98
N ALA A 38 5.34 3.72 0.71
CA ALA A 38 6.10 3.06 -0.35
C ALA A 38 7.46 3.73 -0.58
N LEU A 39 7.51 5.07 -0.63
CA LEU A 39 8.77 5.81 -0.70
C LEU A 39 9.61 5.67 0.59
N ALA A 40 8.95 5.61 1.75
CA ALA A 40 9.64 5.31 3.00
C ALA A 40 10.32 3.92 2.96
N MET A 41 9.65 2.91 2.40
CA MET A 41 10.22 1.59 2.19
C MET A 41 11.41 1.64 1.23
N VAL A 42 11.30 2.35 0.10
CA VAL A 42 12.43 2.53 -0.84
C VAL A 42 13.65 3.12 -0.13
N LEU A 43 13.46 4.21 0.63
CA LEU A 43 14.56 4.84 1.37
C LEU A 43 15.12 3.89 2.44
N SER A 44 14.26 3.16 3.14
CA SER A 44 14.64 2.17 4.15
C SER A 44 15.53 1.07 3.57
N LEU A 45 15.16 0.49 2.43
CA LEU A 45 15.96 -0.52 1.75
C LEU A 45 17.31 0.02 1.28
N LEU A 46 17.33 1.24 0.73
CA LEU A 46 18.56 1.90 0.29
C LEU A 46 19.52 2.16 1.45
N LEU A 47 19.02 2.65 2.59
CA LEU A 47 19.85 2.92 3.76
C LEU A 47 20.41 1.64 4.37
N VAL A 48 19.61 0.57 4.49
CA VAL A 48 20.12 -0.72 4.96
C VAL A 48 21.17 -1.27 4.01
N HIS A 49 20.94 -1.21 2.70
CA HIS A 49 21.93 -1.64 1.72
C HIS A 49 23.22 -0.81 1.77
N PHE A 50 23.13 0.50 2.03
CA PHE A 50 24.31 1.33 2.23
C PHE A 50 25.12 0.88 3.46
N VAL A 51 24.46 0.48 4.55
CA VAL A 51 25.13 -0.10 5.71
C VAL A 51 25.77 -1.45 5.35
N GLN A 52 25.06 -2.35 4.65
CA GLN A 52 25.63 -3.62 4.16
C GLN A 52 26.89 -3.40 3.31
N PHE A 53 26.83 -2.45 2.36
CA PHE A 53 27.96 -2.10 1.52
C PHE A 53 29.13 -1.56 2.34
N THR A 54 28.86 -0.68 3.30
CA THR A 54 29.89 -0.14 4.20
C THR A 54 30.58 -1.25 4.96
N LEU A 55 29.81 -2.16 5.57
CA LEU A 55 30.34 -3.31 6.32
C LEU A 55 31.17 -4.24 5.43
N TYR A 56 30.72 -4.49 4.20
CA TYR A 56 31.45 -5.31 3.23
C TYR A 56 32.78 -4.67 2.79
N THR A 57 32.85 -3.34 2.70
CA THR A 57 34.07 -2.62 2.27
C THR A 57 35.09 -2.41 3.39
N ILE A 58 34.66 -2.41 4.66
CA ILE A 58 35.56 -2.30 5.80
C ILE A 58 36.30 -3.65 5.93
N ASP A 59 37.62 -3.59 6.10
CA ASP A 59 38.46 -4.78 6.23
C ASP A 59 37.94 -5.68 7.37
N HIS A 60 37.55 -6.91 7.02
CA HIS A 60 36.96 -7.90 7.92
C HIS A 60 37.95 -8.36 9.01
N SER A 61 39.21 -7.91 8.95
CA SER A 61 40.19 -8.11 10.02
C SER A 61 39.81 -7.45 11.35
N ALA A 62 38.89 -6.46 11.34
CA ALA A 62 38.48 -5.72 12.53
C ALA A 62 37.26 -6.33 13.27
N PHE A 63 36.36 -7.05 12.59
CA PHE A 63 35.19 -7.73 13.17
C PHE A 63 34.52 -8.66 12.13
N ASP A 64 33.98 -9.79 12.59
CA ASP A 64 33.43 -10.90 11.77
C ASP A 64 31.89 -10.88 11.74
N TYR A 65 31.29 -9.72 11.43
CA TYR A 65 29.84 -9.53 11.42
C TYR A 65 29.30 -9.32 10.00
N ASP A 66 28.56 -10.30 9.49
CA ASP A 66 27.77 -10.20 8.27
C ASP A 66 26.26 -10.10 8.60
N PRO A 67 25.57 -9.00 8.24
CA PRO A 67 24.12 -8.89 8.37
C PRO A 67 23.34 -10.04 7.71
N ILE A 68 23.84 -10.60 6.60
CA ILE A 68 23.19 -11.71 5.90
C ILE A 68 23.14 -12.94 6.79
N ASP A 69 24.21 -13.24 7.52
CA ASP A 69 24.27 -14.41 8.40
C ASP A 69 23.25 -14.35 9.53
N LEU A 70 22.96 -13.15 10.05
CA LEU A 70 22.01 -12.96 11.16
C LEU A 70 20.55 -12.77 10.70
N PHE A 71 20.32 -12.08 9.59
CA PHE A 71 18.99 -11.59 9.22
C PHE A 71 18.35 -12.27 8.00
N SER A 72 19.09 -13.10 7.24
CA SER A 72 18.56 -13.82 6.08
C SER A 72 17.64 -14.98 6.46
N ILE A 73 16.77 -15.39 5.54
CA ILE A 73 16.03 -16.65 5.64
C ILE A 73 16.96 -17.81 5.33
N ILE A 74 17.00 -18.78 6.23
CA ILE A 74 17.66 -20.05 5.98
C ILE A 74 16.60 -21.14 6.20
N PRO A 75 16.09 -21.79 5.13
CA PRO A 75 15.00 -22.74 5.24
C PRO A 75 15.23 -23.84 6.28
N ASN A 76 16.44 -24.39 6.37
CA ASN A 76 16.72 -25.49 7.33
C ASN A 76 16.45 -25.12 8.80
N VAL A 77 16.55 -23.84 9.18
CA VAL A 77 16.40 -23.38 10.58
C VAL A 77 15.12 -22.60 10.84
N TYR A 78 14.18 -22.56 9.88
CA TYR A 78 12.96 -21.75 10.02
C TYR A 78 12.09 -22.13 11.24
N SER A 79 12.19 -23.39 11.69
CA SER A 79 11.40 -23.93 12.79
C SER A 79 12.00 -23.66 14.17
N ASP A 80 13.24 -23.15 14.26
CA ASP A 80 13.86 -22.75 15.51
C ASP A 80 13.21 -21.45 16.03
N PRO A 81 12.58 -21.45 17.22
CA PRO A 81 11.98 -20.26 17.80
C PRO A 81 12.95 -19.09 17.96
N ASN A 82 14.25 -19.33 18.08
CA ASN A 82 15.28 -18.29 18.21
C ASN A 82 15.66 -17.64 16.87
N GLN A 83 15.14 -18.16 15.76
CA GLN A 83 15.46 -17.73 14.40
C GLN A 83 14.25 -17.14 13.66
N VAL A 84 13.09 -17.02 14.32
CA VAL A 84 11.84 -16.52 13.73
C VAL A 84 11.96 -15.08 13.22
N HIS A 85 12.89 -14.28 13.75
CA HIS A 85 13.13 -12.92 13.28
C HIS A 85 13.50 -12.89 11.79
N ARG A 86 14.14 -13.95 11.29
CA ARG A 86 14.53 -14.10 9.87
C ARG A 86 13.35 -14.03 8.92
N LEU A 87 12.15 -14.46 9.36
CA LEU A 87 10.88 -14.32 8.61
C LEU A 87 10.52 -12.88 8.29
N VAL A 88 11.02 -11.92 9.07
CA VAL A 88 10.76 -10.50 8.93
C VAL A 88 12.00 -9.76 8.41
N THR A 89 13.16 -10.03 8.99
CA THR A 89 14.37 -9.22 8.78
C THR A 89 14.98 -9.38 7.38
N SER A 90 14.73 -10.51 6.70
CA SER A 90 15.32 -10.76 5.37
C SER A 90 14.84 -9.80 4.29
N ALA A 91 13.73 -9.07 4.52
CA ALA A 91 13.16 -8.11 3.56
C ALA A 91 14.13 -6.98 3.21
N TRP A 92 14.97 -6.59 4.17
CA TRP A 92 15.86 -5.44 4.05
C TRP A 92 17.20 -5.77 3.40
N LEU A 93 17.61 -7.04 3.44
CA LEU A 93 18.91 -7.46 2.94
C LEU A 93 18.91 -7.62 1.43
N HIS A 94 19.98 -7.17 0.78
CA HIS A 94 20.20 -7.38 -0.65
C HIS A 94 21.63 -7.85 -0.92
N ALA A 95 21.79 -8.70 -1.93
CA ALA A 95 23.08 -9.31 -2.28
C ALA A 95 24.04 -8.29 -2.93
N ASP A 96 23.49 -7.38 -3.73
CA ASP A 96 24.24 -6.43 -4.52
C ASP A 96 23.37 -5.22 -4.91
N PHE A 97 24.01 -4.23 -5.53
CA PHE A 97 23.37 -2.98 -5.93
C PHE A 97 22.25 -3.18 -6.97
N LEU A 98 22.45 -4.07 -7.96
CA LEU A 98 21.43 -4.32 -8.99
C LEU A 98 20.21 -5.02 -8.39
N HIS A 99 20.42 -5.91 -7.42
CA HIS A 99 19.35 -6.58 -6.70
C HIS A 99 18.47 -5.56 -5.93
N VAL A 100 19.07 -4.67 -5.12
CA VAL A 100 18.27 -3.63 -4.43
C VAL A 100 17.63 -2.67 -5.42
N LEU A 101 18.34 -2.27 -6.48
CA LEU A 101 17.83 -1.37 -7.52
C LEU A 101 16.58 -1.94 -8.19
N GLY A 102 16.59 -3.23 -8.56
CA GLY A 102 15.44 -3.89 -9.15
C GLY A 102 14.21 -3.88 -8.23
N ASN A 103 14.39 -4.14 -6.94
CA ASN A 103 13.30 -4.13 -5.97
C ASN A 103 12.74 -2.72 -5.74
N ILE A 104 13.60 -1.73 -5.50
CA ILE A 104 13.15 -0.35 -5.28
C ILE A 104 12.49 0.24 -6.54
N LEU A 105 12.90 -0.16 -7.74
CA LEU A 105 12.24 0.27 -8.98
C LEU A 105 10.80 -0.24 -9.03
N VAL A 106 10.54 -1.51 -8.72
CA VAL A 106 9.17 -2.04 -8.67
C VAL A 106 8.36 -1.35 -7.56
N ILE A 107 8.94 -1.18 -6.37
CA ILE A 107 8.26 -0.51 -5.24
C ILE A 107 7.98 0.96 -5.56
N SER A 108 8.88 1.66 -6.25
CA SER A 108 8.68 3.06 -6.63
C SER A 108 7.64 3.19 -7.75
N LEU A 109 7.80 2.43 -8.84
CA LEU A 109 7.02 2.59 -10.06
C LEU A 109 5.65 1.92 -10.01
N ALA A 110 5.49 0.82 -9.26
CA ALA A 110 4.21 0.14 -9.08
C ALA A 110 3.67 0.30 -7.65
N GLY A 111 4.55 0.31 -6.65
CA GLY A 111 4.14 0.41 -5.25
C GLY A 111 3.57 1.78 -4.88
N VAL A 112 4.17 2.89 -5.32
CA VAL A 112 3.63 4.25 -5.04
C VAL A 112 2.24 4.44 -5.65
N PRO A 113 1.99 4.10 -6.93
CA PRO A 113 0.64 4.08 -7.49
C PRO A 113 -0.35 3.22 -6.72
N LEU A 114 0.07 2.01 -6.36
CA LEU A 114 -0.79 1.11 -5.59
C LEU A 114 -1.11 1.70 -4.21
N GLU A 115 -0.17 2.40 -3.57
CA GLU A 115 -0.41 3.10 -2.31
C GLU A 115 -1.44 4.22 -2.47
N GLN A 116 -1.39 4.96 -3.57
CA GLN A 116 -2.38 6.00 -3.86
C GLN A 116 -3.79 5.41 -4.01
N ARG A 117 -3.91 4.24 -4.65
CA ARG A 117 -5.19 3.51 -4.78
C ARG A 117 -5.68 2.93 -3.45
N LEU A 118 -4.80 2.32 -2.65
CA LEU A 118 -5.13 1.57 -1.43
C LEU A 118 -5.14 2.42 -0.14
N GLY A 119 -4.35 3.48 -0.10
CA GLY A 119 -3.91 4.13 1.12
C GLY A 119 -2.80 3.35 1.86
N PRO A 120 -2.08 4.02 2.78
CA PRO A 120 -0.83 3.52 3.38
C PRO A 120 -0.98 2.22 4.18
N LYS A 121 -2.05 2.09 4.97
CA LYS A 121 -2.27 0.91 5.84
C LYS A 121 -2.51 -0.38 5.04
N ARG A 122 -3.33 -0.28 3.99
CA ARG A 122 -3.67 -1.40 3.11
C ARG A 122 -2.49 -1.77 2.21
N TRP A 123 -1.74 -0.76 1.75
CA TRP A 123 -0.50 -0.98 1.03
C TRP A 123 0.51 -1.76 1.87
N LEU A 124 0.70 -1.39 3.15
CA LEU A 124 1.60 -2.11 4.04
C LEU A 124 1.17 -3.57 4.24
N ALA A 125 -0.13 -3.83 4.37
CA ALA A 125 -0.65 -5.20 4.47
C ALA A 125 -0.35 -6.02 3.20
N VAL A 126 -0.54 -5.44 2.01
CA VAL A 126 -0.19 -6.09 0.73
C VAL A 126 1.30 -6.37 0.65
N TYR A 127 2.15 -5.39 0.99
CA TYR A 127 3.59 -5.56 1.01
C TYR A 127 4.01 -6.71 1.93
N SER A 128 3.49 -6.74 3.17
CA SER A 128 3.79 -7.79 4.15
C SER A 128 3.30 -9.17 3.70
N LEU A 129 2.11 -9.28 3.11
CA LEU A 129 1.60 -10.54 2.57
C LEU A 129 2.46 -11.07 1.42
N GLY A 130 2.88 -10.19 0.51
CA GLY A 130 3.80 -10.58 -0.56
C GLY A 130 5.14 -11.07 -0.03
N PHE A 131 5.69 -10.34 0.94
CA PHE A 131 6.96 -10.73 1.56
C PHE A 131 6.87 -12.08 2.29
N ILE A 132 5.89 -12.23 3.19
CA ILE A 132 5.67 -13.48 3.94
C ILE A 132 5.36 -14.63 2.98
N GLY A 133 4.54 -14.39 1.96
CA GLY A 133 4.19 -15.40 0.96
C GLY A 133 5.40 -15.90 0.19
N GLY A 134 6.34 -15.00 -0.13
CA GLY A 134 7.59 -15.38 -0.76
C GLY A 134 8.46 -16.24 0.16
N ASN A 135 8.65 -15.83 1.41
CA ASN A 135 9.42 -16.62 2.39
C ASN A 135 8.80 -18.01 2.60
N LEU A 136 7.48 -18.11 2.78
CA LEU A 136 6.80 -19.38 2.97
C LEU A 136 6.91 -20.29 1.74
N ALA A 137 6.73 -19.76 0.53
CA ALA A 137 6.88 -20.56 -0.69
C ALA A 137 8.32 -21.04 -0.89
N TRP A 138 9.31 -20.21 -0.58
CA TRP A 138 10.71 -20.61 -0.64
C TRP A 138 11.03 -21.73 0.37
N ILE A 139 10.61 -21.57 1.63
CA ILE A 139 10.81 -22.58 2.68
C ILE A 139 10.13 -23.89 2.31
N ALA A 140 8.88 -23.83 1.83
CA ALA A 140 8.13 -25.02 1.45
C ALA A 140 8.73 -25.77 0.26
N SER A 141 9.32 -25.04 -0.70
CA SER A 141 9.97 -25.64 -1.88
C SER A 141 11.40 -26.12 -1.61
N HIS A 142 12.09 -25.54 -0.62
CA HIS A 142 13.49 -25.84 -0.31
C HIS A 142 13.74 -26.10 1.19
N PRO A 143 12.99 -27.01 1.86
CA PRO A 143 12.97 -27.10 3.32
C PRO A 143 14.32 -27.46 3.96
N ASN A 144 15.18 -28.17 3.22
CA ASN A 144 16.49 -28.60 3.70
C ASN A 144 17.65 -27.67 3.25
N SER A 145 17.34 -26.55 2.61
CA SER A 145 18.36 -25.64 2.09
C SER A 145 19.05 -24.86 3.21
N ASN A 146 20.38 -24.82 3.17
CA ASN A 146 21.21 -23.94 3.99
C ASN A 146 21.58 -22.64 3.28
N VAL A 147 21.11 -22.46 2.03
CA VAL A 147 21.43 -21.27 1.24
C VAL A 147 20.56 -20.10 1.73
N PRO A 148 21.18 -18.98 2.17
CA PRO A 148 20.46 -17.78 2.55
C PRO A 148 19.58 -17.22 1.43
N ALA A 149 18.33 -16.88 1.75
CA ALA A 149 17.44 -16.11 0.90
C ALA A 149 17.18 -14.73 1.51
N ILE A 150 17.30 -13.70 0.66
CA ILE A 150 17.24 -12.30 1.04
C ILE A 150 16.53 -11.48 -0.03
N GLY A 151 15.98 -10.34 0.35
CA GLY A 151 15.44 -9.34 -0.58
C GLY A 151 13.96 -9.06 -0.40
N ALA A 152 13.56 -7.89 -0.88
CA ALA A 152 12.17 -7.43 -0.88
C ALA A 152 11.34 -7.96 -2.08
N SER A 153 11.92 -8.86 -2.90
CA SER A 153 11.32 -9.22 -4.19
C SER A 153 10.00 -9.97 -4.08
N GLY A 154 9.81 -10.82 -3.06
CA GLY A 154 8.51 -11.42 -2.76
C GLY A 154 7.42 -10.36 -2.52
N ALA A 155 7.77 -9.28 -1.81
CA ALA A 155 6.88 -8.14 -1.59
C ALA A 155 6.61 -7.38 -2.89
N ALA A 156 7.64 -7.18 -3.72
CA ALA A 156 7.53 -6.52 -5.02
C ALA A 156 6.59 -7.29 -5.98
N PHE A 157 6.68 -8.62 -6.01
CA PHE A 157 5.73 -9.46 -6.74
C PHE A 157 4.33 -9.44 -6.11
N GLY A 158 4.24 -9.34 -4.78
CA GLY A 158 2.96 -9.15 -4.10
C GLY A 158 2.26 -7.83 -4.44
N ILE A 159 3.01 -6.74 -4.59
CA ILE A 159 2.51 -5.46 -5.11
C ILE A 159 1.93 -5.66 -6.51
N LEU A 160 2.67 -6.28 -7.43
CA LEU A 160 2.17 -6.55 -8.79
C LEU A 160 0.93 -7.44 -8.79
N GLY A 161 0.89 -8.46 -7.93
CA GLY A 161 -0.26 -9.34 -7.77
C GLY A 161 -1.50 -8.60 -7.27
N ALA A 162 -1.37 -7.82 -6.20
CA ALA A 162 -2.48 -7.04 -5.68
C ALA A 162 -2.95 -5.96 -6.65
N TYR A 163 -2.03 -5.31 -7.36
CA TYR A 163 -2.37 -4.30 -8.36
C TYR A 163 -3.13 -4.95 -9.53
N MET A 164 -2.64 -6.07 -10.06
CA MET A 164 -3.32 -6.82 -11.12
C MET A 164 -4.72 -7.29 -10.71
N ALA A 165 -4.91 -7.70 -9.45
CA ALA A 165 -6.20 -8.16 -8.95
C ALA A 165 -7.25 -7.04 -8.89
N CYS A 166 -6.85 -5.81 -8.56
CA CYS A 166 -7.76 -4.70 -8.24
C CYS A 166 -7.91 -3.67 -9.37
N TRP A 167 -6.84 -3.39 -10.10
CA TRP A 167 -6.81 -2.38 -11.17
C TRP A 167 -5.93 -2.86 -12.34
N PRO A 168 -6.34 -3.95 -13.03
CA PRO A 168 -5.53 -4.56 -14.09
C PRO A 168 -5.25 -3.62 -15.28
N GLU A 169 -6.17 -2.70 -15.59
CA GLU A 169 -6.09 -1.80 -16.74
C GLU A 169 -5.39 -0.47 -16.44
N ASP A 170 -5.02 -0.21 -15.18
CA ASP A 170 -4.22 0.96 -14.83
C ASP A 170 -2.92 0.96 -15.63
N ARG A 171 -2.48 2.14 -16.07
CA ARG A 171 -1.23 2.30 -16.82
C ARG A 171 -0.20 3.00 -15.96
N ILE A 172 0.90 2.31 -15.70
CA ILE A 172 2.04 2.85 -14.94
C ILE A 172 3.29 2.86 -15.79
N GLU A 173 4.15 3.85 -15.57
CA GLU A 173 5.47 3.91 -16.21
C GLU A 173 6.32 2.76 -15.68
N PHE A 174 6.75 1.88 -16.59
CA PHE A 174 7.51 0.70 -16.21
C PHE A 174 8.52 0.35 -17.30
N PRO A 175 9.79 0.01 -16.96
CA PRO A 175 10.77 -0.45 -17.92
C PRO A 175 10.43 -1.87 -18.37
N LEU A 176 9.83 -2.01 -19.55
CA LEU A 176 9.46 -3.31 -20.14
C LEU A 176 9.97 -3.39 -21.58
N ILE A 177 10.61 -4.51 -21.94
CA ILE A 177 11.15 -4.77 -23.30
C ILE A 177 12.01 -3.58 -23.78
N PHE A 178 12.96 -3.14 -22.96
CA PHE A 178 13.89 -2.02 -23.22
C PHE A 178 13.24 -0.63 -23.40
N LEU A 179 11.92 -0.50 -23.19
CA LEU A 179 11.19 0.76 -23.30
C LEU A 179 10.59 1.17 -21.96
N ILE A 180 10.85 2.41 -21.54
CA ILE A 180 10.17 3.05 -20.43
C ILE A 180 8.94 3.76 -20.99
N ARG A 181 7.76 3.20 -20.73
CA ARG A 181 6.47 3.82 -21.10
C ARG A 181 5.38 3.40 -20.14
N ALA A 182 4.22 4.02 -20.25
CA ALA A 182 3.02 3.59 -19.54
C ALA A 182 2.49 2.26 -20.12
N TRP A 183 2.52 1.20 -19.32
CA TRP A 183 2.00 -0.13 -19.67
C TRP A 183 0.83 -0.51 -18.76
N PRO A 184 -0.18 -1.25 -19.26
CA PRO A 184 -1.23 -1.75 -18.39
C PRO A 184 -0.65 -2.73 -17.35
N VAL A 185 -1.12 -2.63 -16.11
CA VAL A 185 -0.63 -3.42 -14.98
C VAL A 185 -0.73 -4.91 -15.25
N TRP A 186 -1.82 -5.38 -15.87
CA TRP A 186 -1.98 -6.80 -16.20
C TRP A 186 -0.85 -7.31 -17.09
N LEU A 187 -0.35 -6.49 -18.03
CA LEU A 187 0.71 -6.88 -18.95
C LEU A 187 2.06 -6.89 -18.27
N ILE A 188 2.33 -5.91 -17.40
CA ILE A 188 3.54 -5.89 -16.56
C ILE A 188 3.58 -7.15 -15.69
N ALA A 189 2.49 -7.42 -14.97
CA ALA A 189 2.36 -8.57 -14.08
C ALA A 189 2.49 -9.89 -14.86
N PHE A 190 1.80 -10.02 -16.00
CA PHE A 190 1.85 -11.20 -16.86
C PHE A 190 3.27 -11.48 -17.36
N VAL A 191 3.98 -10.48 -17.89
CA VAL A 191 5.35 -10.67 -18.38
C VAL A 191 6.30 -10.99 -17.23
N ARG A 192 6.24 -10.25 -16.12
CA ARG A 192 7.14 -10.48 -14.97
C ARG A 192 6.92 -11.86 -14.36
N LEU A 193 5.69 -12.24 -14.06
CA LEU A 193 5.37 -13.56 -13.51
C LEU A 193 5.63 -14.69 -14.52
N GLY A 194 5.35 -14.45 -15.80
CA GLY A 194 5.62 -15.40 -16.88
C GLY A 194 7.10 -15.72 -17.03
N LEU A 195 8.00 -14.72 -16.88
CA LEU A 195 9.44 -14.93 -16.86
C LEU A 195 9.89 -15.79 -15.68
N GLU A 196 9.30 -15.59 -14.49
CA GLU A 196 9.59 -16.41 -13.32
C GLU A 196 9.18 -17.87 -13.52
N ILE A 197 7.97 -18.10 -14.03
CA ILE A 197 7.47 -19.45 -14.32
C ILE A 197 8.32 -20.12 -15.39
N PHE A 198 8.68 -19.39 -16.45
CA PHE A 198 9.56 -19.88 -17.50
C PHE A 198 10.93 -20.29 -16.93
N GLN A 199 11.52 -19.47 -16.06
CA GLN A 199 12.81 -19.76 -15.44
C GLN A 199 12.75 -20.95 -14.47
N ILE A 200 11.67 -21.10 -13.70
CA ILE A 200 11.44 -22.29 -12.87
C ILE A 200 11.38 -23.54 -13.75
N TYR A 201 10.62 -23.49 -14.85
CA TYR A 201 10.51 -24.59 -15.79
C TYR A 201 11.85 -24.92 -16.48
N SER A 202 12.62 -23.91 -16.88
CA SER A 202 13.92 -24.11 -17.54
C SER A 202 14.94 -24.78 -16.61
N ILE A 203 14.95 -24.40 -15.33
CA ILE A 203 15.80 -25.01 -14.31
C ILE A 203 15.38 -26.47 -14.09
N GLN A 204 14.09 -26.74 -13.91
CA GLN A 204 13.58 -28.09 -13.66
C GLN A 204 13.75 -29.04 -14.86
N SER A 205 13.68 -28.51 -16.09
CA SER A 205 13.90 -29.28 -17.33
C SER A 205 15.38 -29.47 -17.66
N GLY A 206 16.31 -28.91 -16.88
CA GLY A 206 17.75 -28.98 -17.14
C GLY A 206 18.19 -28.20 -18.38
N THR A 207 17.34 -27.32 -18.91
CA THR A 207 17.64 -26.48 -20.08
C THR A 207 18.36 -25.19 -19.70
N SER A 208 18.38 -24.85 -18.41
CA SER A 208 19.22 -23.80 -17.82
C SER A 208 19.95 -24.33 -16.57
N GLY A 209 21.11 -23.75 -16.26
CA GLY A 209 21.81 -24.00 -14.98
C GLY A 209 21.08 -23.41 -13.78
N GLU A 210 21.60 -23.67 -12.58
CA GLU A 210 21.13 -23.07 -11.34
C GLU A 210 21.27 -21.55 -11.35
N THR A 211 20.35 -20.85 -10.67
CA THR A 211 20.35 -19.39 -10.55
C THR A 211 20.45 -18.99 -9.08
N ASN A 212 21.04 -17.82 -8.80
CA ASN A 212 21.06 -17.22 -7.46
C ASN A 212 19.75 -16.46 -7.13
N ILE A 213 18.63 -16.82 -7.78
CA ILE A 213 17.35 -16.14 -7.63
C ILE A 213 16.32 -17.10 -7.05
N ALA A 214 15.67 -16.67 -5.96
CA ALA A 214 14.63 -17.45 -5.30
C ALA A 214 13.29 -17.37 -6.06
N HIS A 215 13.21 -17.93 -7.26
CA HIS A 215 12.04 -17.81 -8.15
C HIS A 215 10.70 -18.24 -7.50
N MET A 216 10.71 -19.29 -6.66
CA MET A 216 9.52 -19.71 -5.92
C MET A 216 9.03 -18.66 -4.92
N ALA A 217 9.91 -17.81 -4.39
CA ALA A 217 9.53 -16.70 -3.52
C ALA A 217 8.72 -15.65 -4.28
N HIS A 218 9.04 -15.40 -5.56
CA HIS A 218 8.29 -14.46 -6.40
C HIS A 218 6.86 -14.96 -6.65
N VAL A 219 6.72 -16.24 -6.98
CA VAL A 219 5.40 -16.87 -7.20
C VAL A 219 4.56 -16.87 -5.92
N GLY A 220 5.16 -17.26 -4.78
CA GLY A 220 4.48 -17.25 -3.49
C GLY A 220 4.03 -15.86 -3.06
N GLY A 221 4.91 -14.86 -3.21
CA GLY A 221 4.59 -13.48 -2.87
C GLY A 221 3.49 -12.89 -3.76
N PHE A 222 3.53 -13.19 -5.06
CA PHE A 222 2.49 -12.79 -6.00
C PHE A 222 1.11 -13.30 -5.55
N PHE A 223 0.95 -14.62 -5.37
CA PHE A 223 -0.36 -15.21 -5.12
C PHE A 223 -0.88 -14.96 -3.71
N LEU A 224 -0.02 -14.91 -2.68
CA LEU A 224 -0.48 -14.65 -1.32
C LEU A 224 -0.99 -13.22 -1.13
N ALA A 225 -0.48 -12.26 -1.91
CA ALA A 225 -1.04 -10.91 -1.96
C ALA A 225 -2.24 -10.80 -2.91
N TYR A 226 -2.17 -11.44 -4.09
CA TYR A 226 -3.21 -11.40 -5.13
C TYR A 226 -4.58 -11.89 -4.61
N ILE A 227 -4.62 -13.05 -3.95
CA ILE A 227 -5.87 -13.70 -3.53
C ILE A 227 -6.71 -12.80 -2.59
N PRO A 228 -6.16 -12.25 -1.50
CA PRO A 228 -6.92 -11.36 -0.61
C PRO A 228 -6.98 -9.91 -1.10
N ALA A 229 -6.31 -9.52 -2.18
CA ALA A 229 -6.16 -8.12 -2.59
C ALA A 229 -7.50 -7.37 -2.72
N ARG A 230 -8.48 -7.97 -3.40
CA ARG A 230 -9.82 -7.36 -3.57
C ARG A 230 -10.56 -7.17 -2.25
N LEU A 231 -10.34 -8.07 -1.28
CA LEU A 231 -10.90 -7.93 0.07
C LEU A 231 -10.22 -6.77 0.82
N ILE A 232 -8.88 -6.71 0.75
CA ILE A 232 -8.09 -5.63 1.35
C ILE A 232 -8.49 -4.27 0.77
N ALA A 233 -8.71 -4.20 -0.54
CA ALA A 233 -9.09 -2.99 -1.26
C ALA A 233 -10.52 -2.49 -0.95
N ARG A 234 -11.35 -3.25 -0.20
CA ARG A 234 -12.67 -2.76 0.21
C ARG A 234 -12.57 -1.50 1.06
N GLY A 235 -13.23 -0.43 0.62
CA GLY A 235 -13.19 0.88 1.26
C GLY A 235 -11.83 1.58 1.15
N ALA A 236 -11.00 1.19 0.18
CA ALA A 236 -9.83 1.95 -0.23
C ALA A 236 -10.23 3.32 -0.83
N PRO A 237 -9.31 4.31 -0.87
CA PRO A 237 -9.55 5.61 -1.49
C PRO A 237 -10.11 5.51 -2.91
N SER A 238 -9.56 4.63 -3.75
CA SER A 238 -10.07 4.39 -5.10
C SER A 238 -10.98 3.15 -5.16
N PRO A 239 -12.13 3.21 -5.87
CA PRO A 239 -12.92 2.03 -6.15
C PRO A 239 -12.16 1.02 -7.01
N ILE A 240 -12.47 -0.25 -6.82
CA ILE A 240 -11.94 -1.36 -7.63
C ILE A 240 -12.50 -1.25 -9.05
N ASP A 241 -11.72 -1.66 -10.05
CA ASP A 241 -12.08 -1.69 -11.48
C ASP A 241 -12.33 -0.29 -12.14
N LEU A 242 -12.14 0.81 -11.41
CA LEU A 242 -12.11 2.17 -11.97
C LEU A 242 -10.72 2.47 -12.55
N SER A 243 -10.65 2.55 -13.87
CA SER A 243 -9.42 2.76 -14.64
C SER A 243 -9.27 4.23 -15.04
N GLY A 244 -8.08 4.81 -14.90
CA GLY A 244 -7.82 6.21 -15.26
C GLY A 244 -6.33 6.56 -15.25
N PRO A 245 -5.88 7.55 -16.04
CA PRO A 245 -4.50 8.00 -16.01
C PRO A 245 -4.19 8.61 -14.63
N MET A 246 -3.15 8.09 -13.96
CA MET A 246 -2.66 8.71 -12.74
C MET A 246 -1.85 9.97 -13.05
N ASP A 247 -2.54 11.05 -13.40
CA ASP A 247 -1.97 12.38 -13.21
C ASP A 247 -2.35 12.85 -11.80
N GLY A 248 -1.44 13.49 -11.07
CA GLY A 248 -1.67 13.91 -9.68
C GLY A 248 -2.87 14.86 -9.52
N LYS A 249 -3.24 15.55 -10.60
CA LYS A 249 -4.48 16.33 -10.72
C LYS A 249 -5.72 15.46 -10.93
N SER A 250 -5.60 14.34 -11.66
CA SER A 250 -6.70 13.40 -11.94
C SER A 250 -7.14 12.66 -10.69
N LEU A 251 -6.21 12.24 -9.82
CA LEU A 251 -6.59 11.55 -8.58
C LEU A 251 -7.31 12.48 -7.60
N ALA A 252 -6.82 13.71 -7.44
CA ALA A 252 -7.50 14.71 -6.61
C ALA A 252 -8.88 15.04 -7.15
N GLU A 253 -9.01 15.18 -8.47
CA GLU A 253 -10.30 15.41 -9.14
C GLU A 253 -11.24 14.20 -9.07
N GLU A 254 -10.74 12.97 -9.23
CA GLU A 254 -11.53 11.74 -9.06
C GLU A 254 -12.02 11.58 -7.62
N ILE A 255 -11.16 11.84 -6.63
CA ILE A 255 -11.55 11.87 -5.21
C ILE A 255 -12.61 12.95 -4.97
N ARG A 256 -12.46 14.13 -5.59
CA ARG A 256 -13.45 15.22 -5.51
C ARG A 256 -14.80 14.79 -6.09
N ILE A 257 -14.81 14.26 -7.32
CA ILE A 257 -16.00 13.75 -8.01
C ILE A 257 -16.67 12.64 -7.21
N GLN A 258 -15.90 11.69 -6.69
CA GLN A 258 -16.43 10.57 -5.90
C GLN A 258 -16.96 11.04 -4.55
N THR A 259 -16.35 12.03 -3.92
CA THR A 259 -16.86 12.62 -2.68
C THR A 259 -18.16 13.40 -2.96
N MET A 260 -18.23 14.14 -4.06
CA MET A 260 -19.47 14.82 -4.50
C MET A 260 -20.59 13.86 -4.82
N SER A 261 -20.33 12.76 -5.53
CA SER A 261 -21.37 11.76 -5.79
C SER A 261 -21.90 11.12 -4.51
N ARG A 262 -21.05 10.94 -3.49
CA ARG A 262 -21.46 10.44 -2.16
C ARG A 262 -22.26 11.45 -1.34
N MET A 263 -22.11 12.75 -1.57
CA MET A 263 -22.90 13.80 -0.92
C MET A 263 -24.36 13.87 -1.39
N GLY A 264 -24.76 13.02 -2.34
CA GLY A 264 -26.15 12.91 -2.80
C GLY A 264 -26.56 14.04 -3.75
N GLU A 265 -27.77 13.95 -4.29
CA GLU A 265 -28.36 15.00 -5.12
C GLU A 265 -29.17 15.99 -4.28
N LEU A 266 -29.21 17.26 -4.68
CA LEU A 266 -29.97 18.31 -3.98
C LEU A 266 -31.39 18.52 -4.52
N ASN A 267 -31.82 17.65 -5.44
CA ASN A 267 -33.06 17.80 -6.18
C ASN A 267 -34.29 17.56 -5.30
N ASP A 268 -34.23 16.55 -4.45
CA ASP A 268 -35.32 16.24 -3.51
C ASP A 268 -35.32 17.23 -2.34
N ASP A 269 -36.48 17.76 -1.98
CA ASP A 269 -36.65 18.69 -0.86
C ASP A 269 -37.46 18.01 0.27
N PRO A 270 -36.83 17.70 1.43
CA PRO A 270 -37.49 17.02 2.54
C PRO A 270 -38.58 17.87 3.22
N TRP A 271 -38.50 19.20 3.11
CA TRP A 271 -39.50 20.12 3.66
C TRP A 271 -40.72 20.21 2.75
N GLU A 272 -40.50 20.30 1.44
CA GLU A 272 -41.58 20.32 0.44
C GLU A 272 -42.35 18.99 0.43
N SER A 273 -41.64 17.85 0.43
CA SER A 273 -42.25 16.52 0.48
C SER A 273 -43.05 16.25 1.77
N SER A 274 -42.69 16.94 2.87
CA SER A 274 -43.42 16.88 4.15
C SER A 274 -44.57 17.90 4.24
N GLY A 275 -44.84 18.67 3.18
CA GLY A 275 -45.89 19.69 3.14
C GLY A 275 -45.60 20.95 3.97
N LYS A 276 -44.34 21.16 4.37
CA LYS A 276 -43.87 22.34 5.12
C LYS A 276 -42.77 23.06 4.34
N PRO A 277 -43.06 23.63 3.15
CA PRO A 277 -42.03 24.21 2.30
C PRO A 277 -41.28 25.34 3.03
N LEU A 278 -39.96 25.41 2.82
CA LEU A 278 -39.15 26.48 3.37
C LEU A 278 -39.57 27.84 2.80
N ASP A 279 -39.51 28.89 3.63
CA ASP A 279 -39.74 30.28 3.27
C ASP A 279 -38.57 31.19 3.70
N GLY A 280 -38.68 32.48 3.36
CA GLY A 280 -37.74 33.52 3.80
C GLY A 280 -36.26 33.19 3.61
N ARG A 281 -35.48 33.32 4.69
CA ARG A 281 -34.03 33.09 4.71
C ARG A 281 -33.67 31.64 4.41
N ALA A 282 -34.41 30.68 4.97
CA ALA A 282 -34.16 29.25 4.75
C ALA A 282 -34.31 28.85 3.28
N ARG A 283 -35.35 29.37 2.61
CA ARG A 283 -35.53 29.14 1.16
C ARG A 283 -34.41 29.74 0.33
N TRP A 284 -33.95 30.94 0.69
CA TRP A 284 -32.82 31.58 0.02
C TRP A 284 -31.52 30.77 0.17
N ILE A 285 -31.24 30.26 1.38
CA ILE A 285 -30.08 29.39 1.65
C ILE A 285 -30.16 28.11 0.80
N LEU A 286 -31.32 27.45 0.74
CA LEU A 286 -31.49 26.25 -0.09
C LEU A 286 -31.25 26.53 -1.58
N THR A 287 -31.71 27.67 -2.09
CA THR A 287 -31.42 28.09 -3.47
C THR A 287 -29.92 28.29 -3.68
N LYS A 288 -29.24 28.97 -2.74
CA LYS A 288 -27.80 29.19 -2.81
C LYS A 288 -26.98 27.90 -2.75
N LEU A 289 -27.38 26.98 -1.88
CA LEU A 289 -26.83 25.62 -1.81
C LEU A 289 -26.92 24.90 -3.17
N ARG A 290 -28.02 25.04 -3.90
CA ARG A 290 -28.21 24.43 -5.22
C ARG A 290 -27.43 25.11 -6.33
N GLU A 291 -27.23 26.43 -6.25
CA GLU A 291 -26.49 27.20 -7.25
C GLU A 291 -24.96 27.10 -7.08
N GLU A 292 -24.48 27.01 -5.84
CA GLU A 292 -23.07 27.19 -5.50
C GLU A 292 -22.45 25.93 -4.84
N GLY A 293 -23.26 24.91 -4.55
CA GLY A 293 -22.86 23.68 -3.85
C GLY A 293 -22.10 22.65 -4.69
N ASP A 294 -21.55 23.03 -5.84
CA ASP A 294 -20.76 22.12 -6.70
C ASP A 294 -19.34 21.88 -6.19
N GLU A 295 -18.91 22.65 -5.17
CA GLU A 295 -17.65 22.46 -4.47
C GLU A 295 -17.88 21.96 -3.04
N ILE A 296 -17.01 21.04 -2.58
CA ILE A 296 -17.16 20.31 -1.30
C ILE A 296 -17.34 21.26 -0.12
N GLU A 297 -16.42 22.23 0.02
CA GLU A 297 -16.41 23.13 1.17
C GLU A 297 -17.55 24.14 1.10
N THR A 298 -17.92 24.59 -0.10
CA THR A 298 -19.06 25.47 -0.31
C THR A 298 -20.36 24.76 0.03
N ARG A 299 -20.53 23.51 -0.40
CA ARG A 299 -21.69 22.68 -0.10
C ARG A 299 -21.82 22.42 1.39
N ARG A 300 -20.71 22.10 2.06
CA ARG A 300 -20.66 21.93 3.52
C ARG A 300 -21.11 23.20 4.25
N ALA A 301 -20.55 24.35 3.91
CA ALA A 301 -20.89 25.61 4.54
C ALA A 301 -22.38 25.95 4.38
N TRP A 302 -22.92 25.71 3.18
CA TRP A 302 -24.35 25.93 2.92
C TRP A 302 -25.26 24.93 3.65
N LEU A 303 -24.85 23.66 3.81
CA LEU A 303 -25.59 22.69 4.62
C LEU A 303 -25.57 23.04 6.12
N GLU A 304 -24.45 23.53 6.62
CA GLU A 304 -24.32 24.04 8.00
C GLU A 304 -25.26 25.24 8.21
N GLU A 305 -25.19 26.25 7.36
CA GLU A 305 -26.08 27.43 7.41
C GLU A 305 -27.56 27.03 7.27
N LEU A 306 -27.89 26.07 6.41
CA LEU A 306 -29.27 25.58 6.25
C LEU A 306 -29.76 24.90 7.52
N SER A 307 -28.92 24.10 8.17
CA SER A 307 -29.27 23.41 9.42
C SER A 307 -29.60 24.40 10.55
N GLU A 308 -28.86 25.50 10.65
CA GLU A 308 -29.08 26.55 11.65
C GLU A 308 -30.34 27.38 11.40
N ASN A 309 -30.83 27.41 10.15
CA ASN A 309 -31.99 28.20 9.74
C ASN A 309 -33.25 27.35 9.47
N THR A 310 -33.23 26.05 9.80
CA THR A 310 -34.36 25.15 9.56
C THR A 310 -34.66 24.29 10.78
N ILE A 311 -35.89 23.78 10.83
CA ILE A 311 -36.32 22.76 11.79
C ILE A 311 -36.77 21.52 11.05
N CYS A 312 -36.76 20.38 11.74
CA CYS A 312 -37.17 19.12 11.18
C CYS A 312 -38.66 19.18 10.81
N PRO A 313 -39.07 18.90 9.56
CA PRO A 313 -40.46 19.07 9.15
C PRO A 313 -41.42 18.04 9.79
N VAL A 314 -40.89 16.91 10.28
CA VAL A 314 -41.69 15.82 10.87
C VAL A 314 -41.97 16.03 12.35
N CYS A 315 -40.97 16.50 13.12
CA CYS A 315 -41.04 16.57 14.58
C CYS A 315 -40.78 17.95 15.17
N ASP A 316 -40.52 18.95 14.33
CA ASP A 316 -40.19 20.33 14.71
C ASP A 316 -38.94 20.45 15.61
N GLY A 317 -38.15 19.39 15.72
CA GLY A 317 -36.86 19.37 16.43
C GLY A 317 -35.71 19.96 15.61
N GLU A 318 -34.57 20.16 16.26
CA GLU A 318 -33.36 20.74 15.67
C GLU A 318 -32.79 19.86 14.54
N VAL A 319 -32.34 20.51 13.47
CA VAL A 319 -31.59 19.91 12.37
C VAL A 319 -30.11 20.20 12.59
N VAL A 320 -29.26 19.19 12.44
CA VAL A 320 -27.81 19.28 12.64
C VAL A 320 -27.07 18.74 11.44
N THR A 321 -25.84 19.19 11.23
CA THR A 321 -24.94 18.56 10.25
C THR A 321 -24.19 17.37 10.84
N ILE A 322 -24.00 16.34 10.02
CA ILE A 322 -23.22 15.14 10.32
C ILE A 322 -22.17 14.99 9.22
N ASP A 323 -20.90 14.88 9.61
CA ASP A 323 -19.78 14.58 8.72
C ASP A 323 -19.35 13.12 8.91
N ASP A 324 -19.58 12.27 7.90
CA ASP A 324 -19.05 10.90 7.86
C ASP A 324 -18.01 10.77 6.75
N ARG A 325 -16.74 10.80 7.16
CA ARG A 325 -15.56 10.63 6.28
C ARG A 325 -15.56 11.65 5.12
N GLY A 326 -15.84 12.91 5.41
CA GLY A 326 -15.82 14.01 4.44
C GLY A 326 -17.11 14.16 3.64
N VAL A 327 -18.16 13.42 3.99
CA VAL A 327 -19.51 13.56 3.40
C VAL A 327 -20.39 14.23 4.43
N CYS A 328 -20.67 15.52 4.23
CA CYS A 328 -21.56 16.30 5.08
C CYS A 328 -23.02 16.10 4.65
N ARG A 329 -23.89 15.81 5.62
CA ARG A 329 -25.35 15.73 5.47
C ARG A 329 -26.02 16.48 6.61
N ILE A 330 -27.26 16.88 6.43
CA ILE A 330 -28.15 17.31 7.52
C ILE A 330 -29.00 16.13 8.00
N ALA A 331 -29.23 16.09 9.30
CA ALA A 331 -30.07 15.09 9.95
C ALA A 331 -30.85 15.70 11.11
N CYS A 332 -31.97 15.07 11.47
CA CYS A 332 -32.71 15.47 12.66
C CYS A 332 -32.00 14.94 13.91
N SER A 333 -31.83 15.81 14.89
CA SER A 333 -31.24 15.50 16.21
C SER A 333 -31.96 14.38 16.97
N LEU A 334 -33.28 14.22 16.77
CA LEU A 334 -34.09 13.21 17.45
C LEU A 334 -34.14 11.87 16.72
N SER A 335 -34.16 11.87 15.38
CA SER A 335 -34.27 10.65 14.59
C SER A 335 -33.85 10.88 13.14
N SER A 336 -32.84 10.14 12.69
CA SER A 336 -32.38 10.15 11.28
C SER A 336 -33.44 9.65 10.29
N LYS A 337 -34.54 9.03 10.76
CA LYS A 337 -35.68 8.66 9.91
C LYS A 337 -36.54 9.85 9.50
N HIS A 338 -36.46 10.97 10.23
CA HIS A 338 -37.24 12.16 9.90
C HIS A 338 -36.60 12.97 8.77
N ILE A 339 -35.28 13.11 8.81
CA ILE A 339 -34.47 13.74 7.77
C ILE A 339 -33.06 13.20 7.90
N ASN A 340 -32.52 12.77 6.77
CA ASN A 340 -31.12 12.42 6.54
C ASN A 340 -30.88 12.73 5.06
N TRP A 341 -30.44 13.96 4.80
CA TRP A 341 -30.43 14.58 3.48
C TRP A 341 -29.16 15.41 3.33
N PRO A 342 -28.56 15.54 2.15
CA PRO A 342 -28.92 14.85 0.91
C PRO A 342 -28.51 13.37 0.92
#